data_AF-A0A529LVN0-F1
#
_entry.id   AF-A0A529LVN0-F1
#
_cell.length_a   1.000
_cell.length_b   1.000
_cell.length_c   1.000
_cell.angle_alpha   90.00
_cell.angle_beta   90.00
_cell.angle_gamma   90.00
#
_symmetry.space_group_name_H-M   'P 1'
#
loop_
_entity.id
_entity.type
_entity.pdbx_description
1 polymer ?
#
loop_
_entity_poly.entity_id
_entity_poly.type
_entity_poly.pdbx_seq_one_letter_code
_entity_poly.pdbx_strand_id
1 'polypeptide(L)' 'YAAADTPKGEIVICVGPPEAAEEQPADIDRLLLSLAAEMPASKAASEAAKMTGVQKQALYRRLLELKDGP' A
#
# COMPACT_ATOMS: atom_id res chain seq x y z
N TYR A 1 -7.88 -11.37 -52.79
CA TYR A 1 -7.75 -10.63 -51.52
C TYR A 1 -7.15 -11.58 -50.49
N ALA A 2 -5.84 -11.47 -50.30
CA ALA A 2 -5.06 -12.34 -49.41
C ALA A 2 -5.09 -11.78 -47.97
N ALA A 3 -5.00 -12.70 -47.00
CA ALA A 3 -5.06 -12.47 -45.57
C ALA A 3 -4.10 -11.36 -45.10
N ALA A 4 -4.62 -10.44 -44.30
CA ALA A 4 -3.80 -9.50 -43.55
C ALA A 4 -3.29 -10.23 -42.29
N ASP A 5 -1.98 -10.51 -42.25
CA ASP A 5 -1.33 -11.01 -41.04
C ASP A 5 -1.42 -9.95 -39.93
N THR A 6 -1.99 -10.33 -38.80
CA THR A 6 -2.02 -9.50 -37.59
C THR A 6 -0.57 -9.27 -37.12
N PRO A 7 -0.05 -8.04 -37.06
CA PRO A 7 1.30 -7.84 -36.57
C PRO A 7 1.36 -8.23 -35.09
N LYS A 8 2.20 -9.22 -34.75
CA LYS A 8 2.53 -9.55 -33.37
C LYS A 8 3.45 -8.46 -32.83
N GLY A 9 2.86 -7.40 -32.30
CA GLY A 9 3.58 -6.39 -31.53
C GLY A 9 3.78 -6.87 -30.11
N GLU A 10 5.02 -6.87 -29.64
CA GLU A 10 5.32 -6.99 -28.21
C GLU A 10 4.71 -5.78 -27.49
N ILE A 11 3.89 -6.04 -26.44
CA ILE A 11 3.35 -4.98 -25.59
C ILE A 11 4.24 -4.89 -24.36
N VAL A 12 5.03 -3.83 -24.27
CA VAL A 12 5.83 -3.53 -23.08
C VAL A 12 5.01 -2.63 -22.16
N ILE A 13 4.62 -3.14 -20.98
CA ILE A 13 4.03 -2.32 -19.92
C ILE A 13 5.17 -1.85 -19.02
N CYS A 14 5.59 -0.60 -19.21
CA CYS A 14 6.53 0.06 -18.32
C CYS A 14 5.80 0.52 -17.04
N VAL A 15 6.01 -0.19 -15.93
CA VAL A 15 5.58 0.29 -14.61
C VAL A 15 6.70 1.13 -14.02
N GLY A 16 6.46 2.44 -13.88
CA GLY A 16 7.35 3.32 -13.12
C GLY A 16 7.21 3.06 -11.61
N PRO A 17 8.23 3.39 -10.80
CA PRO A 17 8.04 3.45 -9.34
C PRO A 17 6.90 4.42 -9.05
N PRO A 18 6.04 4.15 -8.05
CA PRO A 18 4.97 5.07 -7.68
C PRO A 18 5.57 6.45 -7.40
N GLU A 19 4.91 7.51 -7.87
CA GLU A 19 5.24 8.87 -7.43
C GLU A 19 5.21 8.89 -5.90
N ALA A 20 6.12 9.66 -5.30
CA ALA A 20 6.13 9.89 -3.85
C ALA A 20 4.85 10.67 -3.49
N ALA A 21 3.75 9.94 -3.37
CA ALA A 21 2.48 10.45 -2.93
C ALA A 21 2.66 10.90 -1.48
N GLU A 22 2.19 12.11 -1.17
CA GLU A 22 1.91 12.50 0.20
C GLU A 22 1.15 11.35 0.86
N GLU A 23 1.59 10.84 2.03
CA GLU A 23 0.98 9.66 2.65
C GLU A 23 -0.52 9.91 2.89
N GLN A 24 -1.34 9.45 1.94
CA GLN A 24 -2.77 9.62 2.01
C GLN A 24 -3.30 8.69 3.12
N PRO A 25 -4.40 9.05 3.80
CA PRO A 25 -4.97 8.21 4.85
C PRO A 25 -5.21 6.75 4.41
N ALA A 26 -5.57 6.54 3.14
CA ALA A 26 -5.77 5.22 2.57
C ALA A 26 -4.46 4.41 2.43
N ASP A 27 -3.33 5.05 2.17
CA ASP A 27 -2.03 4.39 2.06
C ASP A 27 -1.47 4.04 3.43
N ILE A 28 -1.69 4.89 4.43
CA ILE A 28 -1.36 4.60 5.84
C ILE A 28 -2.15 3.38 6.33
N ASP A 29 -3.44 3.29 6.01
CA ASP A 29 -4.28 2.15 6.42
C ASP A 29 -3.79 0.83 5.80
N ARG A 30 -3.46 0.84 4.50
CA ARG A 30 -2.87 -0.32 3.82
C ARG A 30 -1.53 -0.72 4.43
N LEU A 31 -0.66 0.24 4.72
CA LEU A 31 0.62 0.00 5.39
C LEU A 31 0.41 -0.63 6.76
N LEU A 32 -0.51 -0.09 7.56
CA LEU A 32 -0.83 -0.60 8.89
C LEU A 32 -1.33 -2.04 8.85
N LEU A 33 -2.26 -2.36 7.93
CA LEU A 33 -2.78 -3.71 7.74
C LEU A 33 -1.69 -4.68 7.27
N SER A 34 -0.85 -4.27 6.31
CA SER A 34 0.27 -5.08 5.82
C SER A 34 1.25 -5.43 6.94
N LEU A 35 1.67 -4.43 7.73
CA LEU A 35 2.57 -4.67 8.86
C LEU A 35 1.91 -5.54 9.94
N ALA A 36 0.63 -5.31 10.23
CA ALA A 36 -0.10 -6.08 11.23
C ALA A 36 -0.32 -7.55 10.86
N ALA A 37 -0.19 -7.91 9.57
CA ALA A 37 -0.20 -9.30 9.12
C ALA A 37 1.10 -10.04 9.49
N GLU A 38 2.23 -9.32 9.60
CA GLU A 38 3.55 -9.90 9.87
C GLU A 38 3.97 -9.77 11.34
N MET A 39 3.43 -8.78 12.07
CA MET A 39 3.83 -8.51 13.45
C MET A 39 2.67 -8.01 14.33
N PRO A 40 2.81 -8.06 15.68
CA PRO A 40 1.79 -7.58 16.59
C PRO A 40 1.44 -6.10 16.37
N ALA A 41 0.18 -5.73 16.59
CA ALA A 41 -0.35 -4.39 16.28
C ALA A 41 0.47 -3.24 16.88
N SER A 42 0.98 -3.39 18.11
CA SER A 42 1.83 -2.37 18.74
C SER A 42 3.16 -2.18 18.01
N LYS A 43 3.73 -3.26 17.45
CA LYS A 43 4.96 -3.23 16.67
C LYS A 43 4.70 -2.67 15.27
N ALA A 44 3.62 -3.11 14.62
CA ALA A 44 3.18 -2.57 13.33
C ALA A 44 2.97 -1.05 13.37
N ALA A 45 2.26 -0.54 14.38
CA ALA A 45 2.08 0.90 14.57
C ALA A 45 3.40 1.64 14.86
N SER A 46 4.37 0.99 15.51
CA SER A 46 5.68 1.59 15.76
C SER A 46 6.51 1.70 14.48
N GLU A 47 6.46 0.69 13.61
CA GLU A 47 7.15 0.73 12.32
C GLU A 47 6.49 1.72 11.36
N ALA A 48 5.16 1.73 11.28
CA ALA A 48 4.43 2.72 10.50
C ALA A 48 4.73 4.16 10.96
N ALA A 49 4.90 4.40 12.28
CA ALA A 49 5.26 5.71 12.80
C ALA A 49 6.64 6.18 12.32
N LYS A 50 7.62 5.26 12.22
CA LYS A 50 8.96 5.59 11.71
C LYS A 50 8.95 5.88 10.21
N MET A 51 8.09 5.19 9.46
CA MET A 51 7.99 5.34 8.00
C MET A 51 7.24 6.61 7.61
N THR A 52 6.14 6.93 8.31
CA THR A 52 5.19 7.99 7.92
C THR A 52 5.34 9.27 8.74
N GLY A 53 6.10 9.24 9.84
CA GLY A 53 6.21 10.37 10.78
C GLY A 53 4.94 10.61 11.63
N VAL A 54 3.87 9.85 11.43
CA VAL A 54 2.64 9.97 12.22
C VAL A 54 2.84 9.35 13.61
N GLN A 55 2.21 9.94 14.62
CA GLN A 55 2.33 9.47 16.00
C GLN A 55 1.85 8.02 16.15
N LYS A 56 2.70 7.17 16.74
CA LYS A 56 2.41 5.75 17.03
C LYS A 56 1.04 5.54 17.67
N GLN A 57 0.66 6.37 18.65
CA GLN A 57 -0.61 6.20 19.34
C GLN A 57 -1.81 6.38 18.41
N ALA A 58 -1.75 7.36 17.50
CA ALA A 58 -2.79 7.58 16.50
C ALA A 58 -2.87 6.41 15.53
N LEU A 59 -1.72 5.92 15.05
CA LEU A 59 -1.63 4.76 14.16
C LEU A 59 -2.09 3.46 14.83
N TYR A 60 -1.79 3.27 16.11
CA TYR A 60 -2.22 2.10 16.86
C TYR A 60 -3.74 2.07 17.01
N ARG A 61 -4.35 3.22 17.37
CA ARG A 61 -5.80 3.35 17.45
C ARG A 61 -6.45 3.09 16.09
N ARG A 62 -5.92 3.71 15.03
CA ARG A 62 -6.38 3.50 13.65
C ARG A 62 -6.31 2.03 13.23
N LEU A 63 -5.22 1.35 13.55
CA LEU A 63 -5.06 -0.06 13.25
C LEU A 63 -6.07 -0.94 13.99
N LEU A 64 -6.41 -0.62 15.25
CA LEU A 64 -7.47 -1.32 15.96
C LEU A 64 -8.83 -1.09 15.29
N GLU A 65 -9.16 0.15 14.95
CA GLU A 65 -10.40 0.50 14.21
C GLU A 65 -10.50 -0.28 12.88
N LEU A 66 -9.39 -0.43 12.15
CA LEU A 66 -9.35 -1.18 10.89
C LEU A 66 -9.51 -2.71 11.08
N LYS A 67 -9.01 -3.25 12.20
CA LYS A 67 -9.07 -4.69 12.50
C LYS A 67 -10.40 -5.11 13.12
N ASP A 68 -10.97 -4.26 13.95
CA ASP A 68 -12.27 -4.50 14.58
C ASP A 68 -13.40 -4.30 13.57
N GLY A 69 -13.17 -3.49 12.51
CA GLY A 69 -14.13 -3.20 11.46
C GLY A 69 -15.36 -2.44 11.98
N PRO A 70 -16.12 -1.75 11.12
CA PRO A 70 -17.55 -1.54 11.39
C PRO A 70 -18.33 -2.86 11.30
#